data_AF-A0AAJ6B003-F1
#
_entry.id   AF-A0AAJ6B003-F1
#
_cell.length_a   1.000
_cell.length_b   1.000
_cell.length_c   1.000
_cell.angle_alpha   90.00
_cell.angle_beta   90.00
_cell.angle_gamma   90.00
#
_symmetry.space_group_name_H-M   'P 1'
#
loop_
_entity.id
_entity.type
_entity.pdbx_description
1 polymer ?
#
loop_
_entity_poly.entity_id
_entity_poly.type
_entity_poly.pdbx_seq_one_letter_code
_entity_poly.pdbx_strand_id
1 'polypeptide(L)'
;MNEIITRIVKEGDRQIVEIPKELGVADAEVTIEVSGDVITIRPKREKRMTLREALDAMQPLTEEEWPDVTDDDLGPLRDIKL
;
A
#
# COMPACT_ATOMS: atom_id res chain seq x y z
N MET A 1 18.20 -6.84 20.78
CA MET A 1 17.13 -7.72 20.29
C MET A 1 16.13 -7.84 21.41
N ASN A 2 14.88 -7.40 21.19
CA ASN A 2 13.83 -7.55 22.19
C ASN A 2 13.07 -8.82 21.86
N GLU A 3 13.15 -9.80 22.75
CA GLU A 3 12.38 -11.04 22.68
C GLU A 3 11.20 -10.91 23.65
N ILE A 4 9.99 -11.21 23.17
CA ILE A 4 8.77 -11.17 23.98
C ILE A 4 8.20 -12.58 23.98
N ILE A 5 8.15 -13.17 25.17
CA ILE A 5 7.58 -14.49 25.38
C ILE A 5 6.08 -14.32 25.63
N THR A 6 5.27 -14.84 24.72
CA THR A 6 3.81 -14.85 24.85
C THR A 6 3.27 -16.29 24.82
N ARG A 7 2.05 -16.48 25.30
CA ARG A 7 1.38 -17.78 25.32
C ARG A 7 0.51 -17.93 24.08
N ILE A 8 0.54 -19.11 23.49
CA ILE A 8 -0.46 -19.53 22.50
C ILE A 8 -1.63 -20.16 23.26
N VAL A 9 -2.81 -19.60 23.07
CA VAL A 9 -4.06 -20.13 23.63
C VAL A 9 -4.79 -20.90 22.55
N LYS A 10 -5.39 -22.04 22.90
CA LYS A 10 -6.25 -22.82 22.01
C LYS A 10 -7.71 -22.58 22.38
N GLU A 11 -8.50 -22.11 21.42
CA GLU A 11 -9.94 -21.89 21.56
C GLU A 11 -10.66 -22.70 20.49
N GLY A 12 -11.24 -23.84 20.88
CA GLY A 12 -11.79 -24.82 19.93
C GLY A 12 -10.72 -25.33 18.97
N ASP A 13 -10.95 -25.13 17.67
CA ASP A 13 -10.01 -25.47 16.60
C ASP A 13 -9.05 -24.32 16.23
N ARG A 14 -9.12 -23.18 16.92
CA ARG A 14 -8.30 -22.00 16.65
C ARG A 14 -7.12 -21.92 17.61
N GLN A 15 -5.99 -21.43 17.10
CA GLN A 15 -4.84 -21.02 17.91
C GLN A 15 -4.75 -19.49 17.90
N ILE A 16 -4.57 -18.91 19.07
CA ILE A 16 -4.55 -17.46 19.29
C ILE A 16 -3.23 -17.10 19.94
N VAL A 17 -2.52 -16.13 19.35
CA VAL A 17 -1.29 -15.56 19.91
C VAL A 17 -1.63 -14.19 20.47
N GLU A 18 -1.38 -13.97 21.76
CA GLU A 18 -1.58 -12.66 22.36
C GLU A 18 -0.41 -11.74 22.02
N ILE A 19 -0.67 -10.69 21.23
CA ILE A 19 0.32 -9.67 20.87
C ILE A 19 0.15 -8.46 21.80
N PRO A 20 1.16 -8.07 22.58
CA PRO A 20 1.10 -6.88 23.42
C PRO A 20 0.75 -5.62 22.63
N LYS A 21 -0.04 -4.72 23.24
CA LYS A 21 -0.53 -3.48 22.60
C LYS A 21 0.59 -2.58 22.08
N GLU A 22 1.76 -2.62 22.71
CA GLU A 22 2.97 -1.87 22.33
C GLU A 22 3.60 -2.31 21.00
N LEU A 23 3.32 -3.52 20.51
CA LEU A 23 3.75 -4.02 19.21
C LEU A 23 2.71 -3.78 18.10
N GLY A 24 1.63 -3.08 18.45
CA GLY A 24 0.34 -3.15 17.77
C GLY A 24 0.37 -3.01 16.25
N VAL A 25 -0.34 -3.92 15.60
CA VAL A 25 -1.14 -3.61 14.42
C VAL A 25 -2.60 -3.92 14.79
N ALA A 26 -3.26 -3.01 15.49
CA ALA A 26 -4.66 -3.19 15.86
C ALA A 26 -5.53 -3.24 14.59
N ASP A 27 -6.44 -4.21 14.53
CA ASP A 27 -7.44 -4.39 13.47
C ASP A 27 -6.88 -4.48 12.03
N ALA A 28 -5.69 -5.06 11.86
CA ALA A 28 -5.12 -5.29 10.53
C ALA A 28 -5.30 -6.74 10.09
N GLU A 29 -5.69 -6.93 8.83
CA GLU A 29 -5.47 -8.20 8.15
C GLU A 29 -3.96 -8.49 8.14
N VAL A 30 -3.59 -9.75 8.35
CA VAL A 30 -2.19 -10.18 8.38
C VAL A 30 -1.92 -11.28 7.37
N THR A 31 -0.69 -11.32 6.86
CA THR A 31 -0.16 -12.45 6.10
C THR A 31 0.75 -13.26 7.02
N ILE A 32 0.51 -14.58 7.04
CA ILE A 32 1.31 -15.54 7.80
C ILE A 32 2.19 -16.31 6.80
N GLU A 33 3.49 -16.26 7.01
CA GLU A 33 4.48 -17.01 6.23
C GLU A 33 5.17 -18.02 7.13
N VAL A 34 5.25 -19.28 6.69
CA VAL A 34 5.88 -20.38 7.42
C VAL A 34 7.23 -20.68 6.77
N SER A 35 8.30 -20.62 7.55
CA SER A 35 9.68 -20.90 7.12
C SER A 35 10.32 -21.84 8.13
N GLY A 36 10.22 -23.15 7.89
CA GLY A 36 10.74 -24.16 8.81
C GLY A 36 10.01 -24.13 10.15
N ASP A 37 10.73 -23.81 11.21
CA ASP A 37 10.24 -23.66 12.59
C ASP A 37 9.81 -22.21 12.93
N VAL A 38 9.93 -21.28 11.97
CA VAL A 38 9.62 -19.87 12.17
C VAL A 38 8.31 -19.50 11.48
N ILE A 39 7.43 -18.84 12.24
CA ILE A 39 6.22 -18.18 11.70
C ILE A 39 6.47 -16.69 11.68
N THR A 40 6.37 -16.09 10.49
CA THR A 40 6.46 -14.63 10.32
C THR A 40 5.06 -14.08 10.07
N ILE A 41 4.60 -13.18 10.94
CA ILE A 41 3.33 -12.47 10.79
C ILE A 41 3.64 -11.04 10.33
N ARG A 42 3.05 -10.62 9.21
CA ARG A 42 3.19 -9.25 8.67
C ARG A 42 1.82 -8.64 8.47
N PRO A 43 1.64 -7.32 8.70
CA PRO A 43 0.42 -6.65 8.30
C PRO A 43 0.25 -6.75 6.78
N LYS A 44 -0.95 -7.11 6.34
CA LYS A 44 -1.35 -7.07 4.93
C LYS A 44 -1.47 -5.61 4.56
N ARG A 45 -0.39 -5.04 4.04
CA ARG A 45 -0.45 -3.75 3.37
C ARG A 45 -1.24 -3.99 2.10
N GLU A 46 -2.37 -3.31 1.94
CA GLU A 46 -2.96 -3.17 0.61
C GLU A 46 -1.84 -2.71 -0.32
N LYS A 47 -1.62 -3.47 -1.39
CA LYS A 47 -0.55 -3.19 -2.33
C LYS A 47 -0.92 -1.87 -3.01
N ARG A 48 -0.47 -0.75 -2.44
CA ARG A 48 -0.62 0.56 -3.07
C ARG A 48 0.11 0.45 -4.39
N MET A 49 -0.63 0.68 -5.47
CA MET A 49 -0.11 0.70 -6.82
C MET A 49 1.10 1.64 -6.83
N THR A 50 2.26 1.11 -7.21
CA THR A 50 3.46 1.95 -7.37
C THR A 50 3.21 2.97 -8.48
N LEU A 51 3.92 4.11 -8.47
CA LEU A 51 3.82 5.09 -9.56
C LEU A 51 4.10 4.44 -10.92
N ARG A 52 5.02 3.47 -10.96
CA ARG A 52 5.32 2.69 -12.16
C ARG A 52 4.14 1.83 -12.60
N GLU A 53 3.57 1.03 -11.69
CA GLU A 53 2.36 0.23 -12.00
C GLU A 53 1.20 1.14 -12.45
N ALA A 54 1.10 2.35 -11.87
CA ALA A 54 0.13 3.36 -12.28
C ALA A 54 0.31 3.83 -13.72
N LEU A 55 1.53 4.17 -14.12
CA LEU A 55 1.86 4.56 -15.48
C LEU A 55 1.68 3.40 -16.47
N ASP A 56 2.09 2.18 -16.10
CA ASP A 56 1.95 0.99 -16.94
C ASP A 56 0.48 0.62 -17.19
N ALA A 57 -0.44 1.01 -16.29
CA ALA A 57 -1.87 0.79 -16.42
C ALA A 57 -2.62 1.90 -17.19
N MET A 58 -1.96 3.02 -17.51
CA MET A 58 -2.62 4.11 -18.24
C MET A 58 -2.82 3.75 -19.72
N GLN A 59 -4.03 3.99 -20.21
CA GLN A 59 -4.34 3.91 -21.64
C GLN A 59 -4.19 5.30 -22.29
N PRO A 60 -3.78 5.38 -23.57
CA PRO A 60 -3.83 6.63 -24.31
C PRO A 60 -5.26 7.17 -24.33
N LEU A 61 -5.42 8.48 -24.14
CA LEU A 61 -6.69 9.15 -24.35
C LEU A 61 -7.07 9.09 -25.83
N THR A 62 -8.36 8.87 -26.07
CA THR A 62 -8.96 8.97 -27.41
C THR A 62 -9.04 10.43 -27.86
N GLU A 63 -9.20 10.66 -29.17
CA GLU A 63 -9.29 12.01 -29.75
C GLU A 63 -10.42 12.85 -29.12
N GLU A 64 -11.53 12.20 -28.72
CA GLU A 64 -12.68 12.85 -28.08
C GLU A 64 -12.42 13.22 -26.61
N GLU A 65 -11.44 12.56 -25.97
CA GLU A 65 -11.04 12.83 -24.59
C GLU A 65 -9.92 13.87 -24.49
N TRP A 66 -9.19 14.09 -25.58
CA TRP A 66 -8.22 15.17 -25.66
C TRP A 66 -8.94 16.53 -25.69
N PRO A 67 -8.56 17.48 -24.82
CA PRO A 67 -9.11 18.83 -24.90
C PRO A 67 -8.67 19.51 -26.20
N ASP A 68 -9.62 20.19 -26.86
CA ASP A 68 -9.35 21.04 -28.01
C ASP A 68 -8.75 22.36 -27.52
N VAL A 69 -7.43 22.36 -27.31
CA VAL A 69 -6.69 23.52 -26.81
C VAL A 69 -6.26 24.38 -27.99
N THR A 70 -6.71 25.62 -27.99
CA THR A 70 -6.41 26.62 -29.02
C THR A 70 -5.51 27.73 -28.47
N ASP A 71 -5.03 28.61 -29.35
CA ASP A 71 -4.23 29.76 -28.95
C ASP A 71 -4.98 30.73 -28.01
N ASP A 72 -6.32 30.69 -27.99
CA ASP A 72 -7.16 31.50 -27.10
C ASP A 72 -7.13 31.01 -25.65
N ASP A 73 -6.73 29.75 -25.41
CA ASP A 73 -6.55 29.17 -24.08
C ASP A 73 -5.19 29.51 -23.47
N LEU A 74 -4.29 30.13 -24.25
CA LEU A 74 -2.99 30.56 -23.77
C LEU A 74 -3.16 31.77 -22.86
N GLY A 75 -2.70 31.61 -21.61
CA GLY A 75 -2.57 32.73 -20.69
C GLY A 75 -1.64 33.82 -21.23
N PRO A 76 -1.70 35.05 -20.68
CA PRO A 76 -0.86 36.14 -21.13
C PRO A 76 0.61 35.75 -21.09
N LEU A 77 1.35 36.14 -22.14
CA LEU A 77 2.78 35.88 -22.25
C LEU A 77 3.48 36.38 -20.98
N ARG A 78 4.17 35.46 -20.31
CA ARG A 78 5.03 35.82 -19.18
C ARG A 78 6.34 36.30 -19.78
N ASP A 79 6.69 37.55 -19.55
CA ASP A 79 8.04 38.06 -19.82
C ASP A 79 9.04 37.35 -18.90
N ILE A 80 9.69 36.31 -19.42
CA ILE A 80 10.78 35.63 -18.73
C ILE A 80 12.08 36.31 -19.19
N LYS A 81 12.73 37.04 -18.27
CA LYS A 81 14.11 37.49 -18.48
C LYS A 81 15.04 36.28 -18.38
N LEU A 82 15.60 35.87 -19.51
CA LEU A 82 16.72 34.92 -19.60
C LEU A 82 18.01 35.56 -19.07
#